data_AF-A0A3S4RTA0-F1
#
_entry.id   AF-A0A3S4RTA0-F1
#
_cell.length_a   1.000
_cell.length_b   1.000
_cell.length_c   1.000
_cell.angle_alpha   90.00
_cell.angle_beta   90.00
_cell.angle_gamma   90.00
#
_symmetry.space_group_name_H-M   'P 1'
#
loop_
_entity.id
_entity.type
_entity.pdbx_description
1 polymer ?
#
loop_
_entity_poly.entity_id
_entity_poly.type
_entity_poly.pdbx_seq_one_letter_code
_entity_poly.pdbx_strand_id
1 'polypeptide(L)'
;MNKLKNLSLIIILAFTACQQQDNEQAIKKTIDDLHNEAMVINEKAIKTTFKLDSLLEKKRQEKDGDTIALQNSIHQLHLADEKMMDWMHGFQLDFKGSKAEALQYFKNQLDSVKQVQVQLEKAIEQAKPFIK
;
A
#
# COMPACT_ATOMS: atom_id res chain seq x y z
N MET A 1 52.69 -33.18 34.86
CA MET A 1 51.72 -32.06 34.91
C MET A 1 52.17 -31.00 33.93
N ASN A 2 51.52 -30.88 32.76
CA ASN A 2 51.49 -29.63 31.99
C ASN A 2 50.57 -29.71 30.75
N LYS A 3 49.62 -28.76 30.74
CA LYS A 3 49.04 -28.03 29.59
C LYS A 3 48.01 -28.74 28.71
N LEU A 4 46.81 -28.95 29.24
CA LEU A 4 45.56 -28.84 28.47
C LEU A 4 44.96 -27.47 28.77
N LYS A 5 45.26 -26.47 27.95
CA LYS A 5 44.59 -25.18 27.98
C LYS A 5 44.55 -24.67 26.55
N ASN A 6 43.43 -24.90 25.88
CA ASN A 6 42.87 -24.11 24.78
C ASN A 6 41.69 -24.89 24.18
N LEU A 7 40.53 -24.82 24.82
CA LEU A 7 39.25 -25.17 24.20
C LEU A 7 38.20 -24.15 24.66
N SER A 8 38.23 -22.96 24.08
CA SER A 8 37.18 -21.96 24.24
C SER A 8 37.18 -21.05 23.03
N LEU A 9 36.56 -21.52 21.95
CA LEU A 9 35.94 -20.69 20.93
C LEU A 9 34.94 -21.58 20.18
N ILE A 10 33.86 -21.00 19.65
CA ILE A 10 32.72 -21.64 18.94
C ILE A 10 31.48 -21.86 19.83
N ILE A 11 30.86 -20.78 20.33
CA ILE A 11 29.40 -20.73 20.62
C ILE A 11 28.89 -19.29 20.40
N ILE A 12 28.85 -18.79 19.14
CA ILE A 12 28.14 -17.52 18.81
C ILE A 12 27.31 -17.62 17.50
N LEU A 13 27.47 -18.66 16.67
CA LEU A 13 26.82 -18.72 15.35
C LEU A 13 25.37 -19.25 15.31
N ALA A 14 24.78 -19.63 16.46
CA ALA A 14 23.44 -20.24 16.48
C ALA A 14 22.28 -19.22 16.48
N PHE A 15 22.51 -17.97 16.90
CA PHE A 15 21.43 -16.98 17.04
C PHE A 15 21.02 -16.32 15.71
N THR A 16 21.91 -16.24 14.73
CA THR A 16 21.62 -15.58 13.45
C THR A 16 20.68 -16.41 12.57
N ALA A 17 20.77 -17.74 12.63
CA ALA A 17 19.95 -18.64 11.81
C ALA A 17 18.45 -18.59 12.19
N CYS A 18 18.13 -18.54 13.49
CA CYS A 18 16.74 -18.46 13.95
C CYS A 18 16.08 -17.13 13.56
N GLN A 19 16.77 -16.01 13.78
CA GLN A 19 16.29 -14.68 13.40
C GLN A 19 16.07 -14.54 11.88
N GLN A 20 16.87 -15.25 11.08
CA GLN A 20 16.78 -15.23 9.63
C GLN A 20 15.53 -15.96 9.08
N GLN A 21 15.04 -16.97 9.79
CA GLN A 21 13.81 -17.70 9.46
C GLN A 21 12.57 -16.87 9.82
N ASP A 22 12.55 -16.27 11.01
CA ASP A 22 11.45 -15.42 11.47
C ASP A 22 11.22 -14.22 10.55
N ASN A 23 12.32 -13.57 10.13
CA ASN A 23 12.25 -12.43 9.21
C ASN A 23 11.66 -12.80 7.84
N GLU A 24 11.94 -14.01 7.32
CA GLU A 24 11.43 -14.42 6.02
C GLU A 24 9.91 -14.62 6.04
N GLN A 25 9.39 -15.25 7.09
CA GLN A 25 7.95 -15.41 7.26
C GLN A 25 7.26 -14.06 7.44
N ALA A 26 7.86 -13.15 8.23
CA ALA A 26 7.33 -11.80 8.43
C ALA A 26 7.31 -10.98 7.12
N ILE A 27 8.35 -11.09 6.28
CA ILE A 27 8.40 -10.45 4.96
C ILE A 27 7.25 -10.94 4.08
N LYS A 28 7.08 -12.27 3.95
CA LYS A 28 6.01 -12.85 3.12
C LYS A 28 4.64 -12.34 3.54
N LYS A 29 4.34 -12.39 4.84
CA LYS A 29 3.08 -11.86 5.37
C LYS A 29 2.89 -10.37 5.04
N THR A 30 3.95 -9.57 5.17
CA THR A 30 3.86 -8.12 4.91
C THR A 30 3.59 -7.83 3.44
N ILE A 31 4.15 -8.63 2.51
CA ILE A 31 3.87 -8.52 1.08
C ILE A 31 2.42 -8.91 0.76
N ASP A 32 1.90 -9.97 1.38
CA ASP A 32 0.50 -10.37 1.21
C ASP A 32 -0.46 -9.29 1.73
N ASP A 33 -0.17 -8.72 2.91
CA ASP A 33 -0.94 -7.61 3.48
C ASP A 33 -0.91 -6.39 2.53
N LEU A 34 0.26 -6.03 1.99
CA LEU A 34 0.43 -4.95 1.01
C LEU A 34 -0.46 -5.13 -0.23
N HIS A 35 -0.46 -6.34 -0.80
CA HIS A 35 -1.28 -6.65 -1.97
C HIS A 35 -2.78 -6.48 -1.65
N ASN A 36 -3.24 -7.06 -0.54
CA ASN A 36 -4.64 -7.00 -0.14
C ASN A 36 -5.10 -5.56 0.12
N GLU A 37 -4.30 -4.79 0.85
CA GLU A 37 -4.60 -3.40 1.18
C GLU A 37 -4.64 -2.54 -0.10
N ALA A 38 -3.66 -2.68 -1.00
CA ALA A 38 -3.63 -1.89 -2.23
C ALA A 38 -4.83 -2.19 -3.15
N MET A 39 -5.24 -3.45 -3.29
CA MET A 39 -6.25 -3.84 -4.29
C MET A 39 -7.67 -3.42 -3.93
N VAL A 40 -8.14 -3.70 -2.71
CA VAL A 40 -9.57 -3.61 -2.37
C VAL A 40 -10.11 -2.18 -2.48
N ILE A 41 -9.40 -1.21 -1.90
CA ILE A 41 -9.87 0.16 -1.91
C ILE A 41 -9.67 0.84 -3.27
N ASN A 42 -8.60 0.49 -3.99
CA ASN A 42 -8.33 1.04 -5.30
C ASN A 42 -9.40 0.63 -6.31
N GLU A 43 -9.81 -0.64 -6.28
CA GLU A 43 -10.93 -1.12 -7.10
C GLU A 43 -12.23 -0.34 -6.82
N LYS A 44 -12.51 -0.09 -5.54
CA LYS A 44 -13.69 0.70 -5.13
C LYS A 44 -13.60 2.15 -5.62
N ALA A 45 -12.44 2.77 -5.55
CA ALA A 45 -12.21 4.12 -6.04
C ALA A 45 -12.43 4.21 -7.55
N ILE A 46 -11.79 3.32 -8.32
CA ILE A 46 -11.94 3.22 -9.79
C ILE A 46 -13.41 3.07 -10.19
N LYS A 47 -14.15 2.14 -9.56
CA LYS A 47 -15.59 1.95 -9.82
C LYS A 47 -16.41 3.19 -9.48
N THR A 48 -16.02 3.93 -8.45
CA THR A 48 -16.69 5.17 -8.03
C THR A 48 -16.46 6.27 -9.06
N THR A 49 -15.22 6.45 -9.52
CA THR A 49 -14.86 7.40 -10.59
C THR A 49 -15.68 7.14 -11.84
N PHE A 50 -15.73 5.90 -12.31
CA PHE A 50 -16.52 5.54 -13.51
C PHE A 50 -18.02 5.90 -13.38
N LYS A 51 -18.61 5.72 -12.20
CA LYS A 51 -20.01 6.11 -11.95
C LYS A 51 -20.18 7.62 -12.03
N LEU A 52 -19.27 8.39 -11.42
CA LEU A 52 -19.32 9.85 -11.43
C LEU A 52 -19.09 10.43 -12.82
N ASP A 53 -18.15 9.88 -13.59
CA ASP A 53 -17.91 10.28 -14.98
C ASP A 53 -19.15 10.06 -15.86
N SER A 54 -19.79 8.88 -15.70
CA SER A 54 -21.03 8.57 -16.40
C SER A 54 -22.16 9.54 -16.03
N LEU A 55 -22.26 9.89 -14.73
CA LEU A 55 -23.23 10.87 -14.25
C LEU A 55 -22.95 12.27 -14.80
N LEU A 56 -21.69 12.68 -14.85
CA LEU A 56 -21.27 13.98 -15.37
C LEU A 56 -21.64 14.11 -16.85
N GLU A 57 -21.37 13.06 -17.63
CA GLU A 57 -21.73 13.02 -19.04
C GLU A 57 -23.25 13.09 -19.25
N LYS A 58 -24.04 12.37 -18.44
CA LYS A 58 -25.50 12.47 -18.45
C LYS A 58 -25.97 13.89 -18.16
N LYS A 59 -25.46 14.53 -17.11
CA LYS A 59 -25.82 15.92 -16.74
C LYS A 59 -25.49 16.92 -17.85
N ARG A 60 -24.37 16.73 -18.56
CA ARG A 60 -24.00 17.53 -19.74
C ARG A 60 -25.02 17.39 -20.88
N GLN A 61 -25.48 16.17 -21.15
CA GLN A 61 -26.50 15.90 -22.17
C GLN A 61 -27.87 16.50 -21.82
N GLU A 62 -28.23 16.47 -20.53
CA GLU A 62 -29.47 17.06 -20.01
C GLU A 62 -29.43 18.58 -19.88
N LYS A 63 -28.27 19.21 -20.16
CA LYS A 63 -28.00 20.65 -19.94
C LYS A 63 -28.28 21.09 -18.50
N ASP A 64 -28.06 20.19 -17.54
CA ASP A 64 -28.13 20.50 -16.12
C ASP A 64 -26.90 21.34 -15.71
N GLY A 65 -27.17 22.55 -15.20
CA GLY A 65 -26.17 23.60 -15.08
C GLY A 65 -25.22 23.47 -13.88
N ASP A 66 -25.63 22.79 -12.81
CA ASP A 66 -24.78 22.65 -11.63
C ASP A 66 -24.08 21.28 -11.57
N THR A 67 -22.81 21.29 -11.93
CA THR A 67 -21.92 20.12 -11.89
C THR A 67 -20.66 20.34 -11.04
N ILE A 68 -20.53 21.49 -10.37
CA ILE A 68 -19.27 21.87 -9.70
C ILE A 68 -18.90 20.85 -8.61
N ALA A 69 -19.85 20.50 -7.76
CA ALA A 69 -19.61 19.54 -6.67
C ALA A 69 -19.28 18.13 -7.19
N LEU A 70 -19.87 17.73 -8.33
CA LEU A 70 -19.60 16.45 -8.99
C LEU A 70 -18.19 16.42 -9.58
N GLN A 71 -17.82 17.47 -10.33
CA GLN A 71 -16.47 17.61 -10.90
C GLN A 71 -15.39 17.63 -9.82
N ASN A 72 -15.63 18.34 -8.71
CA ASN A 72 -14.72 18.34 -7.57
C ASN A 72 -14.56 16.95 -6.97
N SER A 73 -15.64 16.17 -6.86
CA SER A 73 -15.57 14.80 -6.33
C SER A 73 -14.78 13.86 -7.26
N ILE A 74 -14.97 13.97 -8.58
CA ILE A 74 -14.16 13.25 -9.58
C ILE A 74 -12.68 13.62 -9.43
N HIS A 75 -12.38 14.91 -9.32
CA HIS A 75 -11.00 15.38 -9.18
C HIS A 75 -10.32 14.83 -7.92
N GLN A 76 -11.02 14.78 -6.78
CA GLN A 76 -10.48 14.20 -5.54
C GLN A 76 -10.20 12.70 -5.67
N LEU A 77 -11.04 11.95 -6.39
CA LEU A 77 -10.78 10.54 -6.69
C LEU A 77 -9.54 10.38 -7.58
N HIS A 78 -9.37 11.21 -8.61
CA HIS A 78 -8.17 11.18 -9.46
C HIS A 78 -6.90 11.52 -8.68
N LEU A 79 -6.92 12.54 -7.81
CA LEU A 79 -5.76 12.87 -6.98
C LEU A 79 -5.38 11.70 -6.05
N ALA A 80 -6.36 11.01 -5.47
CA ALA A 80 -6.10 9.86 -4.62
C ALA A 80 -5.58 8.64 -5.41
N ASP A 81 -6.10 8.42 -6.63
CA ASP A 81 -5.61 7.39 -7.55
C ASP A 81 -4.17 7.68 -8.01
N GLU A 82 -3.85 8.93 -8.35
CA GLU A 82 -2.49 9.36 -8.66
C GLU A 82 -1.52 9.06 -7.51
N LYS A 83 -1.93 9.22 -6.25
CA LYS A 83 -1.10 8.82 -5.10
C LYS A 83 -0.89 7.33 -4.98
N MET A 84 -1.86 6.51 -5.37
CA MET A 84 -1.69 5.06 -5.46
C MET A 84 -0.73 4.70 -6.60
N MET A 85 -0.84 5.36 -7.75
CA MET A 85 0.06 5.19 -8.88
C MET A 85 1.51 5.60 -8.55
N ASP A 86 1.70 6.74 -7.89
CA ASP A 86 2.99 7.22 -7.41
C ASP A 86 3.62 6.21 -6.43
N TRP A 87 2.83 5.71 -5.49
CA TRP A 87 3.27 4.69 -4.55
C TRP A 87 3.69 3.40 -5.27
N MET A 88 2.87 2.90 -6.20
CA MET A 88 3.16 1.70 -6.98
C MET A 88 4.43 1.86 -7.83
N HIS A 89 4.67 3.06 -8.40
CA HIS A 89 5.89 3.34 -9.15
C HIS A 89 7.14 3.26 -8.27
N GLY A 90 7.05 3.74 -7.02
CA GLY A 90 8.15 3.70 -6.05
C GLY A 90 8.34 2.35 -5.35
N PHE A 91 7.37 1.44 -5.46
CA PHE A 91 7.41 0.14 -4.80
C PHE A 91 8.35 -0.84 -5.52
N GLN A 92 9.24 -1.46 -4.76
CA GLN A 92 10.26 -2.41 -5.21
C GLN A 92 10.01 -3.77 -4.58
N LEU A 93 9.32 -4.65 -5.30
CA LEU A 93 9.04 -6.02 -4.83
C LEU A 93 10.32 -6.84 -4.62
N ASP A 94 11.36 -6.57 -5.40
CA ASP A 94 12.62 -7.33 -5.41
C ASP A 94 13.79 -6.62 -4.71
N PHE A 95 13.47 -5.79 -3.71
CA PHE A 95 14.43 -5.03 -2.89
C PHE A 95 15.67 -5.86 -2.50
N LYS A 96 16.87 -5.30 -2.75
CA LYS A 96 18.16 -6.03 -2.72
C LYS A 96 18.91 -5.98 -1.38
N GLY A 97 18.31 -5.43 -0.31
CA GLY A 97 18.96 -5.35 1.01
C GLY A 97 19.00 -6.68 1.76
N SER A 98 19.63 -6.67 2.94
CA SER A 98 19.58 -7.78 3.89
C SER A 98 18.13 -8.08 4.31
N LYS A 99 17.87 -9.27 4.87
CA LYS A 99 16.52 -9.64 5.34
C LYS A 99 15.96 -8.65 6.38
N ALA A 100 16.81 -8.08 7.25
CA ALA A 100 16.37 -7.09 8.22
C ALA A 100 15.97 -5.76 7.53
N GLU A 101 16.76 -5.30 6.56
CA GLU A 101 16.45 -4.11 5.75
C GLU A 101 15.20 -4.32 4.89
N ALA A 102 15.05 -5.50 4.28
CA ALA A 102 13.87 -5.86 3.50
C ALA A 102 12.60 -5.86 4.36
N LEU A 103 12.65 -6.45 5.57
CA LEU A 103 11.52 -6.41 6.50
C LEU A 103 11.15 -4.97 6.88
N GLN A 104 12.14 -4.12 7.16
CA GLN A 104 11.88 -2.70 7.46
C GLN A 104 11.31 -1.96 6.25
N TYR A 105 11.85 -2.21 5.05
CA TYR A 105 11.37 -1.64 3.81
C TYR A 105 9.88 -1.97 3.58
N PHE A 106 9.51 -3.25 3.63
CA PHE A 106 8.11 -3.65 3.39
C PHE A 106 7.15 -3.14 4.46
N LYS A 107 7.59 -3.03 5.73
CA LYS A 107 6.80 -2.37 6.78
C LYS A 107 6.56 -0.89 6.47
N ASN A 108 7.59 -0.17 6.06
CA ASN A 108 7.45 1.23 5.66
C ASN A 108 6.52 1.39 4.46
N GLN A 109 6.59 0.47 3.49
CA GLN A 109 5.69 0.46 2.34
C GLN A 109 4.24 0.17 2.76
N LEU A 110 4.03 -0.72 3.74
CA LEU A 110 2.71 -1.00 4.28
C LEU A 110 2.10 0.23 4.96
N ASP A 111 2.89 0.96 5.75
CA ASP A 111 2.42 2.20 6.37
C ASP A 111 2.14 3.29 5.32
N SER A 112 2.96 3.37 4.26
CA SER A 112 2.78 4.30 3.16
C SER A 112 1.49 4.03 2.38
N VAL A 113 1.25 2.77 1.98
CA VAL A 113 0.04 2.43 1.22
C VAL A 113 -1.22 2.66 2.06
N LYS A 114 -1.18 2.39 3.37
CA LYS A 114 -2.30 2.68 4.28
C LYS A 114 -2.68 4.16 4.29
N GLN A 115 -1.71 5.06 4.21
CA GLN A 115 -2.00 6.50 4.12
C GLN A 115 -2.65 6.87 2.78
N VAL A 116 -2.29 6.19 1.69
CA VAL A 116 -2.96 6.35 0.40
C VAL A 116 -4.40 5.80 0.47
N GLN A 117 -4.62 4.65 1.12
CA GLN A 117 -5.95 4.10 1.30
C GLN A 117 -6.90 5.07 2.01
N VAL A 118 -6.44 5.72 3.09
CA VAL A 118 -7.23 6.73 3.81
C VAL A 118 -7.65 7.88 2.89
N GLN A 119 -6.79 8.28 1.94
CA GLN A 119 -7.12 9.32 0.96
C GLN A 119 -8.18 8.84 -0.04
N LEU A 120 -8.05 7.59 -0.53
CA LEU A 120 -9.04 6.96 -1.41
C LEU A 120 -10.40 6.82 -0.70
N GLU A 121 -10.41 6.35 0.54
CA GLU A 121 -11.62 6.26 1.36
C GLU A 121 -12.30 7.61 1.50
N LYS A 122 -11.55 8.65 1.85
CA LYS A 122 -12.09 10.00 1.99
C LYS A 122 -12.68 10.53 0.67
N ALA A 123 -12.01 10.28 -0.46
CA ALA A 123 -12.51 10.67 -1.77
C ALA A 123 -13.82 9.92 -2.13
N ILE A 124 -13.89 8.62 -1.82
CA ILE A 124 -15.11 7.82 -1.99
C ILE A 124 -16.25 8.34 -1.10
N GLU A 125 -15.95 8.69 0.16
CA GLU A 125 -16.93 9.27 1.07
C GLU A 125 -17.50 10.60 0.54
N GLN A 126 -16.66 11.45 -0.04
CA GLN A 126 -17.09 12.69 -0.70
C GLN A 126 -17.96 12.44 -1.94
N ALA A 127 -17.74 11.32 -2.63
CA ALA A 127 -18.52 10.93 -3.80
C ALA A 127 -19.89 10.34 -3.47
N LYS A 128 -20.15 9.91 -2.22
CA LYS A 128 -21.41 9.27 -1.79
C LYS A 128 -22.70 9.99 -2.20
N PRO A 129 -22.81 11.33 -2.15
CA PRO A 129 -24.02 12.04 -2.57
C PRO A 129 -24.42 11.78 -4.03
N PHE A 130 -23.49 11.34 -4.89
CA PHE A 130 -23.68 11.17 -6.33
C PHE A 130 -23.92 9.72 -6.79
N ILE A 131 -23.70 8.72 -5.92
CA ILE A 131 -23.66 7.28 -6.28
C ILE A 131 -24.76 6.44 -5.62
N LYS A 132 -25.92 7.05 -5.36
CA LYS A 132 -27.10 6.35 -4.80
C LYS A 132 -27.44 5.07 -5.56
#